data_AF-A0A512RIP0-F1
#
_entry.id   AF-A0A512RIP0-F1
#
_cell.length_a   1.000
_cell.length_b   1.000
_cell.length_c   1.000
_cell.angle_alpha   90.00
_cell.angle_beta   90.00
_cell.angle_gamma   90.00
#
_symmetry.space_group_name_H-M   'P 1'
#
loop_
_entity.id
_entity.type
_entity.pdbx_description
1 polymer ?
#
loop_
_entity_poly.entity_id
_entity_poly.type
_entity_poly.pdbx_seq_one_letter_code
_entity_poly.pdbx_strand_id
1 'polypeptide(L)'
;MADKQDKVIKVSERFSLVVFEDESQPSFVEKKGKPYIYYGKKNDYPQYLLYLYNNSSKHMALVNGKVNYIMGKGWSFDKNLPDQSKIKAFVDSANSDGENLFEVSEKCALDMEIFNGAYVQIEWGKNGEIASIYHVDYSTVRSNKDNSMFFVSDEWVTEKSDGTIVTNSRPKFEEFHAYNPKNTSGTQILYIKKYHPGVDTYTLPTYRGSNTWIEIDIEIGNYHLSNVKGGFFANKLINLNNGLPSEEEKQKTESMFKKKFSGVTGQRFVICYNDTPEGAATVQDLSISESDKIFDLLNKTAQQEILTGHNVVSPMLFGIKTEGQLGGNNELRTAYEIFQNTYVSKKQQWIERTINMIAAKAGITSPNPLQILPTEPVSYQFTEATLARVMTDDEIRERAGLPPRSVAPGATQQFTGSEDEKDADVFAGFGYDRTKYEVIKSSQVTFMNDDDEMEHFASTMGAITSIQEQILAILKKDPLTTQQALSDSLGESLEMINEAIYDLVYNELLEVKKEVKDGETLVRRQPINNADELIKNIEPENRSIQVLYSYEGPKDDKNRPFCKRLLELNRLYSRADIEKISTRLQYSVWTRRGGWYTIPGTNTHRPYCRHSWKSNVVVKRRS
;
A
#
# COMPACT_ATOMS: atom_id res chain seq x y z
N MET A 1 0.82 -12.33 27.40
CA MET A 1 0.54 -13.50 28.26
C MET A 1 1.18 -14.76 27.68
N ALA A 2 2.48 -14.92 27.93
CA ALA A 2 3.09 -16.23 28.04
C ALA A 2 3.36 -16.38 29.54
N ASP A 3 2.82 -17.42 30.15
CA ASP A 3 3.18 -17.79 31.53
C ASP A 3 4.62 -18.35 31.45
N LYS A 4 5.59 -17.44 31.35
CA LYS A 4 7.03 -17.72 31.45
C LYS A 4 7.29 -18.10 32.91
N GLN A 5 7.01 -19.36 33.24
CA GLN A 5 7.54 -19.92 34.47
C GLN A 5 9.03 -20.17 34.24
N ASP A 6 9.84 -19.18 34.57
CA ASP A 6 11.29 -19.34 34.66
C ASP A 6 11.57 -20.55 35.57
N LYS A 7 12.16 -21.60 34.99
CA LYS A 7 12.64 -22.74 35.78
C LYS A 7 13.87 -22.30 36.55
N VAL A 8 13.65 -21.95 37.82
CA VAL A 8 14.74 -21.72 38.76
C VAL A 8 15.36 -23.07 39.12
N ILE A 9 16.52 -23.37 38.53
CA ILE A 9 17.30 -24.53 38.94
C ILE A 9 18.19 -24.09 40.10
N LYS A 10 17.93 -24.62 41.30
CA LYS A 10 18.83 -24.43 42.45
C LYS A 10 20.13 -25.18 42.19
N VAL A 11 21.20 -24.45 41.91
CA VAL A 11 22.54 -25.01 41.72
C VAL A 11 23.26 -25.12 43.08
N SER A 12 22.92 -24.28 44.07
CA SER A 12 23.30 -24.43 45.48
C SER A 12 22.42 -23.54 46.40
N GLU A 13 22.61 -23.59 47.73
CA GLU A 13 21.94 -22.69 48.69
C GLU A 13 22.23 -21.19 48.44
N ARG A 14 23.30 -20.86 47.69
CA ARG A 14 23.73 -19.48 47.44
C ARG A 14 23.54 -19.00 46.01
N PHE A 15 23.18 -19.87 45.08
CA PHE A 15 23.07 -19.52 43.66
C PHE A 15 21.85 -20.19 43.01
N SER A 16 21.05 -19.37 42.34
CA SER A 16 19.94 -19.79 41.49
C SER A 16 20.30 -19.53 40.04
N LEU A 17 20.21 -20.56 39.19
CA LEU A 17 20.38 -20.41 37.74
C LEU A 17 19.00 -20.14 37.15
N VAL A 18 18.86 -19.00 36.48
CA VAL A 18 17.69 -18.68 35.65
C VAL A 18 18.00 -19.20 34.24
N VAL A 19 17.29 -20.23 33.82
CA VAL A 19 17.38 -20.74 32.45
C VAL A 19 16.35 -20.01 31.61
N PHE A 20 16.80 -19.25 30.61
CA PHE A 20 15.93 -18.63 29.62
C PHE A 20 15.40 -19.74 28.70
N GLU A 21 14.09 -19.97 28.69
CA GLU A 21 13.45 -20.90 27.74
C GLU A 21 13.36 -20.26 26.35
N ASP A 22 13.67 -21.03 25.31
CA ASP A 22 13.44 -20.64 23.92
C ASP A 22 11.94 -20.42 23.66
N GLU A 23 11.60 -19.43 22.83
CA GLU A 23 10.23 -19.19 22.39
C GLU A 23 9.76 -20.34 21.45
N SER A 24 9.21 -21.41 22.05
CA SER A 24 8.79 -22.60 21.31
C SER A 24 7.66 -22.29 20.32
N GLN A 25 7.66 -22.93 19.14
CA GLN A 25 6.55 -22.80 18.18
C GLN A 25 5.20 -23.16 18.84
N PRO A 26 4.11 -22.43 18.52
CA PRO A 26 2.80 -22.80 19.03
C PRO A 26 2.46 -24.21 18.56
N SER A 27 2.15 -25.09 19.51
CA SER A 27 1.81 -26.49 19.22
C SER A 27 0.32 -26.62 18.93
N PHE A 28 -0.04 -27.37 17.89
CA PHE A 28 -1.41 -27.83 17.66
C PHE A 28 -1.60 -29.16 18.36
N VAL A 29 -2.44 -29.19 19.39
CA VAL A 29 -2.55 -30.37 20.27
C VAL A 29 -3.92 -31.02 20.12
N GLU A 30 -3.93 -32.27 19.67
CA GLU A 30 -5.11 -33.14 19.74
C GLU A 30 -5.35 -33.54 21.21
N LYS A 31 -6.50 -33.17 21.75
CA LYS A 31 -6.91 -33.61 23.09
C LYS A 31 -7.93 -34.72 22.98
N LYS A 32 -7.66 -35.86 23.63
CA LYS A 32 -8.57 -37.00 23.66
C LYS A 32 -9.93 -36.57 24.22
N GLY A 33 -11.01 -36.87 23.49
CA GLY A 33 -12.38 -36.53 23.87
C GLY A 33 -12.82 -35.11 23.52
N LYS A 34 -12.02 -34.35 22.77
CA LYS A 34 -12.41 -33.05 22.21
C LYS A 34 -12.56 -33.17 20.69
N PRO A 35 -13.61 -32.59 20.08
CA PRO A 35 -13.80 -32.64 18.63
C PRO A 35 -12.95 -31.60 17.88
N TYR A 36 -12.26 -30.72 18.60
CA TYR A 36 -11.45 -29.61 18.08
C TYR A 36 -9.99 -29.70 18.52
N ILE A 37 -9.11 -29.06 17.74
CA ILE A 37 -7.67 -28.97 17.99
C ILE A 37 -7.36 -27.74 18.83
N TYR A 38 -6.48 -27.87 19.83
CA TYR A 38 -6.05 -26.73 20.62
C TYR A 38 -5.11 -25.84 19.81
N TYR A 39 -5.38 -24.54 19.81
CA TYR A 39 -4.54 -23.55 19.16
C TYR A 39 -3.51 -23.00 20.16
N GLY A 40 -2.33 -23.65 20.19
CA GLY A 40 -1.32 -23.46 21.24
C GLY A 40 -1.48 -24.45 22.39
N LYS A 41 -0.47 -24.56 23.25
CA LYS A 41 -0.43 -25.52 24.38
C LYS A 41 -1.64 -25.38 25.32
N LYS A 42 -2.07 -24.14 25.55
CA LYS A 42 -3.20 -23.77 26.42
C LYS A 42 -4.42 -23.25 25.62
N ASN A 43 -4.50 -23.52 24.32
CA ASN A 43 -5.62 -23.10 23.46
C ASN A 43 -5.86 -21.56 23.42
N ASP A 44 -4.84 -20.78 23.78
CA ASP A 44 -4.87 -19.34 24.05
C ASP A 44 -4.03 -18.54 23.04
N TYR A 45 -3.48 -19.18 22.01
CA TYR A 45 -2.60 -18.51 21.07
C TYR A 45 -3.27 -17.34 20.32
N PRO A 46 -4.56 -17.40 19.91
CA PRO A 46 -5.24 -16.23 19.37
C PRO A 46 -5.26 -15.05 20.34
N GLN A 47 -5.55 -15.31 21.62
CA GLN A 47 -5.57 -14.28 22.65
C GLN A 47 -4.18 -13.70 22.91
N TYR A 48 -3.13 -14.52 22.79
CA TYR A 48 -1.75 -14.04 22.83
C TYR A 48 -1.44 -13.06 21.69
N LEU A 49 -1.84 -13.37 20.45
CA LEU A 49 -1.65 -12.45 19.31
C LEU A 49 -2.47 -11.16 19.46
N LEU A 50 -3.70 -11.25 19.98
CA LEU A 50 -4.50 -10.07 20.32
C LEU A 50 -3.85 -9.24 21.44
N TYR A 51 -3.24 -9.88 22.43
CA TYR A 51 -2.47 -9.17 23.45
C TYR A 51 -1.31 -8.38 22.82
N LEU A 52 -0.55 -8.97 21.90
CA LEU A 52 0.52 -8.26 21.18
C LEU A 52 -0.05 -7.07 20.40
N TYR A 53 -1.12 -7.29 19.63
CA TYR A 53 -1.77 -6.26 18.83
C TYR A 53 -2.31 -5.09 19.68
N ASN A 54 -2.94 -5.37 20.82
CA ASN A 54 -3.56 -4.35 21.66
C ASN A 54 -2.56 -3.59 22.55
N ASN A 55 -1.39 -4.14 22.84
CA ASN A 55 -0.45 -3.57 23.81
C ASN A 55 0.80 -2.93 23.18
N SER A 56 1.22 -3.34 21.96
CA SER A 56 2.31 -2.67 21.24
C SER A 56 1.75 -1.64 20.26
N SER A 57 2.01 -0.35 20.54
CA SER A 57 1.58 0.75 19.68
C SER A 57 2.20 0.69 18.28
N LYS A 58 3.49 0.30 18.19
CA LYS A 58 4.20 0.14 16.91
C LYS A 58 3.57 -0.99 16.08
N HIS A 59 3.35 -2.15 16.69
CA HIS A 59 2.74 -3.29 16.01
C HIS A 59 1.32 -2.98 15.53
N MET A 60 0.49 -2.41 16.39
CA MET A 60 -0.90 -2.03 16.09
C MET A 60 -0.96 -1.05 14.90
N ALA A 61 -0.12 -0.01 14.93
CA ALA A 61 -0.08 1.01 13.88
C ALA A 61 0.33 0.41 12.52
N LEU A 62 1.28 -0.53 12.52
CA LEU A 62 1.70 -1.23 11.29
C LEU A 62 0.58 -2.11 10.72
N VAL A 63 -0.09 -2.90 11.57
CA VAL A 63 -1.20 -3.76 11.14
C VAL A 63 -2.32 -2.90 10.55
N ASN A 64 -2.77 -1.87 11.27
CA ASN A 64 -3.86 -1.01 10.79
C ASN A 64 -3.47 -0.22 9.54
N GLY A 65 -2.24 0.29 9.48
CA GLY A 65 -1.72 0.95 8.28
C GLY A 65 -1.76 0.02 7.06
N LYS A 66 -1.35 -1.24 7.21
CA LYS A 66 -1.42 -2.23 6.13
C LYS A 66 -2.85 -2.52 5.69
N VAL A 67 -3.78 -2.69 6.63
CA VAL A 67 -5.20 -2.89 6.33
C VAL A 67 -5.73 -1.72 5.50
N ASN A 68 -5.40 -0.47 5.86
CA ASN A 68 -5.81 0.71 5.09
C ASN A 68 -5.27 0.68 3.65
N TYR A 69 -4.01 0.29 3.44
CA TYR A 69 -3.47 0.14 2.09
C TYR A 69 -4.14 -1.00 1.32
N ILE A 70 -4.39 -2.14 1.98
CA ILE A 70 -5.04 -3.31 1.37
C ILE A 70 -6.48 -2.99 0.96
N MET A 71 -7.26 -2.36 1.83
CA MET A 71 -8.66 -2.03 1.55
C MET A 71 -8.84 -0.77 0.71
N GLY A 72 -7.81 0.07 0.60
CA GLY A 72 -7.76 1.17 -0.34
C GLY A 72 -8.92 2.14 -0.18
N LYS A 73 -9.50 2.59 -1.31
CA LYS A 73 -10.74 3.38 -1.36
C LYS A 73 -12.00 2.50 -1.32
N GLY A 74 -11.85 1.19 -1.08
CA GLY A 74 -12.93 0.21 -1.05
C GLY A 74 -13.24 -0.43 -2.40
N TRP A 75 -14.41 -1.08 -2.46
CA TRP A 75 -14.84 -1.87 -3.61
C TRP A 75 -15.38 -1.00 -4.75
N SER A 76 -15.04 -1.38 -5.98
CA SER A 76 -15.54 -0.77 -7.20
C SER A 76 -15.89 -1.83 -8.25
N PHE A 77 -16.74 -1.46 -9.20
CA PHE A 77 -17.14 -2.28 -10.33
C PHE A 77 -17.51 -1.41 -11.54
N ASP A 78 -17.48 -1.98 -12.74
CA ASP A 78 -17.90 -1.28 -13.97
C ASP A 78 -19.43 -1.13 -14.01
N LYS A 79 -19.90 0.12 -14.07
CA LYS A 79 -21.34 0.46 -14.11
C LYS A 79 -22.02 0.03 -15.41
N ASN A 80 -21.27 -0.33 -16.45
CA ASN A 80 -21.82 -0.83 -17.70
C ASN A 80 -22.12 -2.34 -17.69
N LEU A 81 -21.83 -3.03 -16.58
CA LEU A 81 -22.12 -4.46 -16.45
C LEU A 81 -23.63 -4.73 -16.45
N PRO A 82 -24.08 -5.83 -17.09
CA PRO A 82 -25.49 -6.15 -17.24
C PRO A 82 -26.22 -6.39 -15.90
N ASP A 83 -25.49 -6.82 -14.87
CA ASP A 83 -25.97 -7.12 -13.52
C ASP A 83 -25.57 -6.05 -12.49
N GLN A 84 -25.27 -4.81 -12.93
CA GLN A 84 -24.87 -3.69 -12.06
C GLN A 84 -25.75 -3.48 -10.83
N SER A 85 -27.07 -3.67 -10.94
CA SER A 85 -28.00 -3.48 -9.81
C SER A 85 -27.83 -4.56 -8.74
N LYS A 86 -27.54 -5.81 -9.14
CA LYS A 86 -27.25 -6.91 -8.21
C LYS A 86 -25.89 -6.72 -7.57
N ILE A 87 -24.87 -6.32 -8.35
CA ILE A 87 -23.53 -6.05 -7.83
C ILE A 87 -23.60 -4.92 -6.80
N LYS A 88 -24.31 -3.83 -7.11
CA LYS A 88 -24.51 -2.72 -6.17
C LYS A 88 -25.20 -3.17 -4.89
N ALA A 89 -26.27 -3.96 -4.99
CA ALA A 89 -26.98 -4.48 -3.81
C ALA A 89 -26.06 -5.35 -2.93
N PHE A 90 -25.23 -6.20 -3.54
CA PHE A 90 -24.26 -7.04 -2.83
C PHE A 90 -23.15 -6.22 -2.14
N VAL A 91 -22.72 -5.11 -2.76
CA VAL A 91 -21.72 -4.21 -2.17
C VAL A 91 -22.31 -3.40 -1.02
N ASP A 92 -23.53 -2.87 -1.20
CA ASP A 92 -24.18 -1.98 -0.22
C ASP A 92 -24.68 -2.73 1.03
N SER A 93 -25.03 -4.01 0.89
CA SER A 93 -25.56 -4.83 1.98
C SER A 93 -25.02 -6.25 1.88
N ALA A 94 -24.06 -6.56 2.74
CA ALA A 94 -23.46 -7.88 2.85
C ALA A 94 -24.30 -8.82 3.75
N ASN A 95 -25.00 -8.27 4.73
CA ASN A 95 -25.81 -9.02 5.68
C ASN A 95 -27.03 -8.28 6.25
N SER A 96 -27.83 -8.99 7.03
CA SER A 96 -29.03 -8.48 7.71
C SER A 96 -28.74 -7.49 8.84
N ASP A 97 -27.51 -7.47 9.36
CA ASP A 97 -27.14 -6.65 10.52
C ASP A 97 -26.82 -5.20 10.10
N GLY A 98 -26.93 -4.92 8.80
CA GLY A 98 -26.73 -3.60 8.20
C GLY A 98 -25.31 -3.35 7.73
N GLU A 99 -24.43 -4.37 7.76
CA GLU A 99 -23.07 -4.20 7.28
C GLU A 99 -23.00 -4.25 5.75
N ASN A 100 -22.16 -3.37 5.21
CA ASN A 100 -21.81 -3.40 3.79
C ASN A 100 -20.60 -4.32 3.53
N LEU A 101 -20.30 -4.58 2.26
CA LEU A 101 -19.20 -5.47 1.88
C LEU A 101 -17.83 -4.94 2.34
N PHE A 102 -17.64 -3.62 2.35
CA PHE A 102 -16.40 -3.00 2.80
C PHE A 102 -16.14 -3.34 4.28
N GLU A 103 -17.10 -3.14 5.17
CA GLU A 103 -16.99 -3.41 6.61
C GLU A 103 -16.65 -4.89 6.90
N VAL A 104 -17.34 -5.83 6.25
CA VAL A 104 -17.05 -7.26 6.39
C VAL A 104 -15.64 -7.59 5.88
N SER A 105 -15.27 -7.05 4.71
CA SER A 105 -13.95 -7.31 4.11
C SER A 105 -12.80 -6.66 4.86
N GLU A 106 -13.01 -5.51 5.50
CA GLU A 106 -12.03 -4.81 6.32
C GLU A 106 -11.72 -5.61 7.59
N LYS A 107 -12.73 -6.16 8.27
CA LYS A 107 -12.55 -7.09 9.39
C LYS A 107 -11.77 -8.34 8.97
N CYS A 108 -12.10 -8.91 7.81
CA CYS A 108 -11.35 -10.03 7.25
C CYS A 108 -9.89 -9.67 6.95
N ALA A 109 -9.63 -8.48 6.39
CA ALA A 109 -8.28 -7.99 6.12
C ALA A 109 -7.48 -7.80 7.42
N LEU A 110 -8.11 -7.29 8.48
CA LEU A 110 -7.50 -7.18 9.80
C LEU A 110 -7.11 -8.55 10.36
N ASP A 111 -8.02 -9.52 10.34
CA ASP A 111 -7.72 -10.89 10.76
C ASP A 111 -6.60 -11.53 9.92
N MET A 112 -6.59 -11.27 8.62
CA MET A 112 -5.54 -11.74 7.71
C MET A 112 -4.17 -11.12 8.00
N GLU A 113 -4.11 -9.93 8.60
CA GLU A 113 -2.85 -9.30 9.02
C GLU A 113 -2.43 -9.73 10.43
N ILE A 114 -3.36 -9.96 11.37
CA ILE A 114 -3.06 -10.42 12.74
C ILE A 114 -2.80 -11.94 12.78
N PHE A 115 -3.62 -12.74 12.10
CA PHE A 115 -3.61 -14.20 12.22
C PHE A 115 -3.15 -14.90 10.95
N ASN A 116 -3.09 -14.21 9.80
CA ASN A 116 -2.80 -14.79 8.48
C ASN A 116 -3.90 -15.72 7.94
N GLY A 117 -5.13 -15.54 8.43
CA GLY A 117 -6.36 -16.13 7.90
C GLY A 117 -7.59 -15.37 8.40
N ALA A 118 -8.76 -15.69 7.87
CA ALA A 118 -10.04 -15.12 8.29
C ALA A 118 -11.16 -16.17 8.18
N TYR A 119 -12.25 -15.98 8.93
CA TYR A 119 -13.45 -16.79 8.85
C TYR A 119 -14.64 -15.95 8.41
N VAL A 120 -15.39 -16.47 7.44
CA VAL A 120 -16.61 -15.84 6.94
C VAL A 120 -17.74 -16.85 7.05
N GLN A 121 -18.78 -16.50 7.80
CA GLN A 121 -20.02 -17.26 7.83
C GLN A 121 -20.82 -16.94 6.58
N ILE A 122 -21.21 -17.99 5.86
CA ILE A 122 -22.00 -17.95 4.63
C ILE A 122 -23.38 -18.52 4.94
N GLU A 123 -24.41 -17.72 4.65
CA GLU A 123 -25.80 -18.15 4.77
C GLU A 123 -26.41 -18.33 3.38
N TRP A 124 -26.89 -19.55 3.11
CA TRP A 124 -27.53 -19.88 1.85
C TRP A 124 -29.02 -19.54 1.87
N GLY A 125 -29.48 -18.84 0.83
CA GLY A 125 -30.89 -18.60 0.59
C GLY A 125 -31.62 -19.86 0.13
N LYS A 126 -32.95 -19.84 0.20
CA LYS A 126 -33.81 -20.95 -0.25
C LYS A 126 -33.67 -21.27 -1.74
N ASN A 127 -33.17 -20.33 -2.53
CA ASN A 127 -32.89 -20.47 -3.95
C ASN A 127 -31.52 -21.11 -4.26
N GLY A 128 -30.71 -21.41 -3.23
CA GLY A 128 -29.35 -21.95 -3.39
C GLY A 128 -28.31 -20.89 -3.76
N GLU A 129 -28.66 -19.61 -3.75
CA GLU A 129 -27.71 -18.49 -3.84
C GLU A 129 -27.27 -18.06 -2.42
N ILE A 130 -26.09 -17.47 -2.30
CA ILE A 130 -25.65 -16.87 -1.03
C ILE A 130 -26.54 -15.66 -0.72
N ALA A 131 -27.19 -15.67 0.44
CA ALA A 131 -28.09 -14.62 0.88
C ALA A 131 -27.39 -13.57 1.74
N SER A 132 -26.45 -13.98 2.59
CA SER A 132 -25.73 -13.08 3.49
C SER A 132 -24.36 -13.63 3.87
N ILE A 133 -23.42 -12.73 4.16
CA ILE A 133 -22.07 -13.06 4.63
C ILE A 133 -21.74 -12.27 5.90
N TYR A 134 -21.17 -12.95 6.89
CA TYR A 134 -20.78 -12.34 8.17
C TYR A 134 -19.32 -12.64 8.45
N HIS A 135 -18.60 -11.65 8.96
CA HIS A 135 -17.29 -11.88 9.55
C HIS A 135 -17.46 -12.63 10.88
N VAL A 136 -16.59 -13.63 11.12
CA VAL A 136 -16.52 -14.33 12.41
C VAL A 136 -15.15 -14.07 13.01
N ASP A 137 -15.12 -13.55 14.25
CA ASP A 137 -13.89 -13.25 14.98
C ASP A 137 -12.95 -14.47 15.00
N TYR A 138 -11.73 -14.31 14.50
CA TYR A 138 -10.76 -15.38 14.43
C TYR A 138 -10.46 -16.07 15.76
N SER A 139 -10.52 -15.32 16.86
CA SER A 139 -10.19 -15.80 18.20
C SER A 139 -11.24 -16.74 18.78
N THR A 140 -12.47 -16.67 18.27
CA THR A 140 -13.64 -17.45 18.73
C THR A 140 -13.82 -18.76 17.97
N VAL A 141 -13.01 -19.03 16.94
CA VAL A 141 -13.13 -20.25 16.13
C VAL A 141 -12.08 -21.30 16.52
N ARG A 142 -12.52 -22.55 16.64
CA ARG A 142 -11.66 -23.74 16.66
C ARG A 142 -12.10 -24.71 15.56
N SER A 143 -11.22 -25.59 15.13
CA SER A 143 -11.49 -26.52 14.05
C SER A 143 -10.95 -27.92 14.35
N ASN A 144 -11.49 -28.92 13.66
CA ASN A 144 -10.93 -30.26 13.63
C ASN A 144 -9.71 -30.33 12.67
N LYS A 145 -9.01 -31.47 12.68
CA LYS A 145 -7.70 -31.62 12.01
C LYS A 145 -7.72 -31.30 10.51
N ASP A 146 -8.79 -31.69 9.83
CA ASP A 146 -8.99 -31.60 8.38
C ASP A 146 -9.78 -30.35 7.95
N ASN A 147 -10.12 -29.46 8.89
CA ASN A 147 -10.94 -28.28 8.66
C ASN A 147 -12.30 -28.54 8.00
N SER A 148 -12.93 -29.69 8.30
CA SER A 148 -14.29 -30.00 7.84
C SER A 148 -15.39 -29.48 8.76
N MET A 149 -15.05 -29.21 10.03
CA MET A 149 -15.94 -28.66 11.06
C MET A 149 -15.29 -27.47 11.77
N PHE A 150 -16.12 -26.49 12.11
CA PHE A 150 -15.75 -25.30 12.87
C PHE A 150 -16.64 -25.17 14.09
N PHE A 151 -16.01 -24.81 15.21
CA PHE A 151 -16.64 -24.68 16.52
C PHE A 151 -16.46 -23.22 16.94
N VAL A 152 -17.57 -22.50 17.15
CA VAL A 152 -17.55 -21.06 17.47
C VAL A 152 -17.97 -20.85 18.92
N SER A 153 -17.17 -20.09 19.68
CA SER A 153 -17.40 -19.81 21.10
C SER A 153 -16.58 -18.62 21.59
N ASP A 154 -17.17 -17.79 22.44
CA ASP A 154 -16.45 -16.76 23.20
C ASP A 154 -15.81 -17.32 24.48
N GLU A 155 -16.15 -18.56 24.85
CA GLU A 155 -15.78 -19.15 26.13
C GLU A 155 -14.52 -20.02 26.07
N TRP A 156 -13.68 -19.93 25.02
CA TRP A 156 -12.47 -20.78 24.90
C TRP A 156 -11.49 -20.61 26.06
N VAL A 157 -11.44 -19.39 26.59
CA VAL A 157 -10.59 -19.01 27.71
C VAL A 157 -11.38 -18.17 28.69
N THR A 158 -10.85 -18.03 29.90
CA THR A 158 -11.40 -17.17 30.93
C THR A 158 -10.29 -16.29 31.47
N GLU A 159 -10.57 -15.00 31.61
CA GLU A 159 -9.66 -14.06 32.28
C GLU A 159 -9.97 -14.04 33.77
N LYS A 160 -8.93 -14.24 34.60
CA LYS A 160 -9.05 -14.13 36.05
C LYS A 160 -8.95 -12.67 36.49
N SER A 161 -9.32 -12.39 37.74
CA SER A 161 -9.24 -11.06 38.35
C SER A 161 -7.85 -10.43 38.38
N ASP A 162 -6.79 -11.24 38.26
CA ASP A 162 -5.40 -10.80 38.16
C ASP A 162 -4.94 -10.56 36.71
N GLY A 163 -5.85 -10.65 35.74
CA GLY A 163 -5.58 -10.54 34.32
C GLY A 163 -4.98 -11.80 33.70
N THR A 164 -4.91 -12.94 34.40
CA THR A 164 -4.38 -14.17 33.79
C THR A 164 -5.42 -14.88 32.95
N ILE A 165 -5.08 -15.20 31.69
CA ILE A 165 -5.91 -16.01 30.79
C ILE A 165 -5.67 -17.49 31.06
N VAL A 166 -6.76 -18.23 31.29
CA VAL A 166 -6.75 -19.69 31.49
C VAL A 166 -7.69 -20.39 30.53
N THR A 167 -7.30 -21.58 30.06
CA THR A 167 -8.13 -22.39 29.17
C THR A 167 -9.43 -22.81 29.85
N ASN A 168 -10.56 -22.60 29.19
CA ASN A 168 -11.80 -23.21 29.61
C ASN A 168 -11.81 -24.69 29.19
N SER A 169 -11.97 -25.58 30.16
CA SER A 169 -11.99 -27.02 29.90
C SER A 169 -13.32 -27.53 29.34
N ARG A 170 -14.41 -26.75 29.43
CA ARG A 170 -15.75 -27.11 28.96
C ARG A 170 -16.47 -25.90 28.32
N PRO A 171 -15.92 -25.35 27.24
CA PRO A 171 -16.56 -24.25 26.53
C PRO A 171 -17.87 -24.73 25.89
N LYS A 172 -18.91 -23.88 25.92
CA LYS A 172 -20.10 -24.07 25.08
C LYS A 172 -19.81 -23.48 23.70
N PHE A 173 -20.09 -24.24 22.64
CA PHE A 173 -19.81 -23.81 21.28
C PHE A 173 -20.95 -24.21 20.33
N GLU A 174 -21.05 -23.47 19.24
CA GLU A 174 -21.89 -23.79 18.10
C GLU A 174 -21.08 -24.50 17.03
N GLU A 175 -21.71 -25.42 16.30
CA GLU A 175 -21.05 -26.26 15.29
C GLU A 175 -21.47 -25.85 13.88
N PHE A 176 -20.49 -25.60 13.02
CA PHE A 176 -20.70 -25.24 11.62
C PHE A 176 -19.88 -26.14 10.71
N HIS A 177 -20.50 -26.55 9.60
CA HIS A 177 -19.78 -27.24 8.54
C HIS A 177 -18.89 -26.27 7.76
N ALA A 178 -17.78 -26.77 7.23
CA ALA A 178 -16.98 -26.03 6.27
C ALA A 178 -17.78 -25.67 5.02
N TYR A 179 -17.49 -24.51 4.44
CA TYR A 179 -18.09 -24.04 3.20
C TYR A 179 -17.89 -25.08 2.09
N ASN A 180 -19.01 -25.50 1.50
CA ASN A 180 -19.02 -26.43 0.39
C ASN A 180 -19.92 -25.89 -0.73
N PRO A 181 -19.34 -25.41 -1.85
CA PRO A 181 -20.12 -24.81 -2.93
C PRO A 181 -21.03 -25.80 -3.68
N LYS A 182 -20.93 -27.11 -3.36
CA LYS A 182 -21.83 -28.16 -3.88
C LYS A 182 -23.02 -28.42 -2.95
N ASN A 183 -22.94 -28.03 -1.68
CA ASN A 183 -24.01 -28.15 -0.71
C ASN A 183 -24.49 -26.75 -0.31
N THR A 184 -25.50 -26.25 -1.01
CA THR A 184 -25.97 -24.86 -0.92
C THR A 184 -27.12 -24.71 0.09
N SER A 185 -26.95 -25.23 1.30
CA SER A 185 -27.98 -25.21 2.33
C SER A 185 -27.42 -24.88 3.71
N GLY A 186 -28.25 -24.20 4.52
CA GLY A 186 -27.93 -23.83 5.89
C GLY A 186 -26.82 -22.78 6.00
N THR A 187 -26.18 -22.77 7.16
CA THR A 187 -25.07 -21.87 7.51
C THR A 187 -23.75 -22.65 7.49
N GLN A 188 -22.73 -22.08 6.86
CA GLN A 188 -21.41 -22.70 6.70
C GLN A 188 -20.30 -21.69 6.99
N ILE A 189 -19.12 -22.16 7.37
CA ILE A 189 -17.94 -21.31 7.56
C ILE A 189 -16.95 -21.49 6.40
N LEU A 190 -16.69 -20.41 5.68
CA LEU A 190 -15.58 -20.30 4.74
C LEU A 190 -14.32 -19.93 5.52
N TYR A 191 -13.35 -20.83 5.51
CA TYR A 191 -12.04 -20.57 6.09
C TYR A 191 -11.06 -20.06 5.03
N ILE A 192 -10.72 -18.78 5.14
CA ILE A 192 -9.73 -18.12 4.29
C ILE A 192 -8.36 -18.35 4.90
N LYS A 193 -7.69 -19.42 4.47
CA LYS A 193 -6.40 -19.86 5.02
C LYS A 193 -5.25 -19.59 4.05
N LYS A 194 -4.19 -18.92 4.50
CA LYS A 194 -2.93 -18.86 3.75
C LYS A 194 -2.11 -20.13 3.96
N TYR A 195 -1.53 -20.66 2.90
CA TYR A 195 -0.62 -21.80 2.99
C TYR A 195 0.62 -21.45 3.83
N HIS A 196 0.94 -22.31 4.79
CA HIS A 196 2.19 -22.26 5.56
C HIS A 196 2.71 -23.70 5.68
N PRO A 197 3.95 -24.00 5.25
CA PRO A 197 4.53 -25.34 5.38
C PRO A 197 4.51 -25.84 6.82
N GLY A 198 4.12 -27.10 7.04
CA GLY A 198 4.12 -27.76 8.34
C GLY A 198 2.99 -27.36 9.29
N VAL A 199 1.99 -26.61 8.83
CA VAL A 199 0.88 -26.10 9.63
C VAL A 199 -0.46 -26.45 8.97
N ASP A 200 -1.15 -27.44 9.52
CA ASP A 200 -2.32 -28.05 8.86
C ASP A 200 -3.67 -27.50 9.35
N THR A 201 -3.88 -27.27 10.65
CA THR A 201 -5.22 -26.91 11.15
C THR A 201 -5.49 -25.41 11.22
N TYR A 202 -4.53 -24.62 11.70
CA TYR A 202 -4.67 -23.16 11.85
C TYR A 202 -3.63 -22.43 11.00
N THR A 203 -3.53 -21.12 11.14
CA THR A 203 -2.51 -20.28 10.47
C THR A 203 -1.43 -19.84 11.45
N LEU A 204 -0.37 -19.22 10.93
CA LEU A 204 0.60 -18.48 11.74
C LEU A 204 0.80 -17.09 11.12
N PRO A 205 0.93 -16.03 11.94
CA PRO A 205 1.20 -14.69 11.45
C PRO A 205 2.52 -14.61 10.70
N THR A 206 2.58 -13.74 9.68
CA THR A 206 3.82 -13.50 8.92
C THR A 206 4.90 -12.82 9.76
N TYR A 207 4.50 -12.01 10.75
CA TYR A 207 5.40 -11.32 11.68
C TYR A 207 5.84 -12.18 12.87
N ARG A 208 5.54 -13.49 12.89
CA ARG A 208 5.83 -14.39 14.01
C ARG A 208 7.28 -14.29 14.49
N GLY A 209 8.24 -14.12 13.59
CA GLY A 209 9.67 -13.97 13.93
C GLY A 209 9.97 -12.75 14.82
N SER A 210 9.07 -11.78 14.86
CA SER A 210 9.20 -10.55 15.66
C SER A 210 8.34 -10.57 16.92
N ASN A 211 7.66 -11.68 17.27
CA ASN A 211 6.84 -11.75 18.49
C ASN A 211 7.63 -11.38 19.75
N THR A 212 8.82 -11.95 19.93
CA THR A 212 9.74 -11.57 21.02
C THR A 212 10.06 -10.06 21.02
N TRP A 213 10.29 -9.46 19.85
CA TRP A 213 10.57 -8.02 19.75
C TRP A 213 9.35 -7.14 20.05
N ILE A 214 8.14 -7.61 19.70
CA ILE A 214 6.89 -6.95 20.07
C ILE A 214 6.67 -7.05 21.59
N GLU A 215 6.96 -8.19 22.22
CA GLU A 215 6.94 -8.31 23.68
C GLU A 215 7.93 -7.36 24.36
N ILE A 216 9.16 -7.28 23.83
CA ILE A 216 10.18 -6.34 24.33
C ILE A 216 9.66 -4.89 24.25
N ASP A 217 9.05 -4.49 23.13
CA ASP A 217 8.45 -3.17 22.97
C ASP A 217 7.40 -2.86 24.05
N ILE A 218 6.53 -3.84 24.34
CA ILE A 218 5.51 -3.72 25.40
C ILE A 218 6.17 -3.58 26.77
N GLU A 219 7.16 -4.42 27.07
CA GLU A 219 7.83 -4.43 28.38
C GLU A 219 8.68 -3.18 28.62
N ILE A 220 9.26 -2.57 27.58
CA ILE A 220 9.90 -1.25 27.69
C ILE A 220 8.88 -0.21 28.17
N GLY A 221 7.69 -0.18 27.56
CA GLY A 221 6.59 0.70 27.97
C GLY A 221 6.16 0.45 29.42
N ASN A 222 5.95 -0.82 29.79
CA ASN A 222 5.57 -1.22 31.15
C ASN A 222 6.63 -0.86 32.20
N TYR A 223 7.92 -1.02 31.86
CA TYR A 223 9.03 -0.64 32.71
C TYR A 223 9.03 0.87 32.98
N HIS A 224 8.94 1.69 31.94
CA HIS A 224 8.88 3.15 32.09
C HIS A 224 7.63 3.60 32.85
N LEU A 225 6.46 3.02 32.56
CA LEU A 225 5.22 3.33 33.27
C LEU A 225 5.30 2.97 34.76
N SER A 226 5.87 1.80 35.08
CA SER A 226 6.10 1.36 36.46
C SER A 226 7.04 2.32 37.20
N ASN A 227 8.10 2.79 36.54
CA ASN A 227 9.01 3.77 37.13
C ASN A 227 8.33 5.12 37.37
N VAL A 228 7.55 5.63 36.42
CA VAL A 228 6.81 6.89 36.56
C VAL A 228 5.78 6.80 37.68
N LYS A 229 4.93 5.76 37.67
CA LYS A 229 3.94 5.50 38.74
C LYS A 229 4.60 5.27 40.09
N GLY A 230 5.81 4.71 40.09
CA GLY A 230 6.58 4.45 41.27
C GLY A 230 7.48 5.59 41.73
N GLY A 231 7.37 6.78 41.13
CA GLY A 231 8.15 7.96 41.50
C GLY A 231 9.67 7.77 41.36
N PHE A 232 10.11 6.88 40.46
CA PHE A 232 11.52 6.52 40.23
C PHE A 232 12.27 5.99 41.46
N PHE A 233 11.55 5.53 42.49
CA PHE A 233 12.13 4.94 43.70
C PHE A 233 12.47 3.44 43.57
N ALA A 234 11.99 2.77 42.50
CA ALA A 234 12.09 1.32 42.31
C ALA A 234 13.52 0.77 42.16
N ASN A 235 14.54 1.64 42.07
CA ASN A 235 15.94 1.27 41.94
C ASN A 235 16.80 1.79 43.10
N LYS A 236 16.25 1.99 44.30
CA LYS A 236 17.02 2.50 45.45
C LYS A 236 17.21 1.43 46.51
N LEU A 237 18.45 1.23 46.94
CA LEU A 237 18.81 0.46 48.12
C LEU A 237 18.80 1.40 49.32
N ILE A 238 17.90 1.14 50.27
CA ILE A 238 17.83 1.92 51.51
C ILE A 238 18.54 1.13 52.59
N ASN A 239 19.64 1.67 53.06
CA ASN A 239 20.47 1.03 54.07
C ASN A 239 20.28 1.72 55.43
N LEU A 240 19.74 0.98 56.40
CA LEU A 240 19.45 1.43 57.75
C LEU A 240 20.51 0.86 58.70
N ASN A 241 21.41 1.74 59.16
CA ASN A 241 22.59 1.37 59.96
C ASN A 241 22.32 1.50 61.48
N ASN A 242 21.18 0.99 61.97
CA ASN A 242 20.76 1.12 63.38
C ASN A 242 20.58 -0.24 64.08
N GLY A 243 21.25 -1.29 63.60
CA GLY A 243 21.10 -2.66 64.10
C GLY A 243 19.96 -3.44 63.42
N LEU A 244 19.94 -4.76 63.60
CA LEU A 244 18.87 -5.67 63.16
C LEU A 244 17.58 -5.46 63.99
N PRO A 245 16.51 -4.89 63.41
CA PRO A 245 15.23 -4.77 64.12
C PRO A 245 14.54 -6.14 64.25
N SER A 246 13.55 -6.22 65.15
CA SER A 246 12.68 -7.38 65.23
C SER A 246 11.86 -7.58 63.95
N GLU A 247 11.37 -8.80 63.71
CA GLU A 247 10.61 -9.12 62.49
C GLU A 247 9.32 -8.29 62.35
N GLU A 248 8.70 -7.95 63.48
CA GLU A 248 7.50 -7.09 63.51
C GLU A 248 7.83 -5.63 63.15
N GLU A 249 8.99 -5.12 63.59
CA GLU A 249 9.46 -3.78 63.24
C GLU A 249 9.88 -3.70 61.78
N LYS A 250 10.55 -4.73 61.24
CA LYS A 250 10.86 -4.85 59.82
C LYS A 250 9.59 -4.79 58.96
N GLN A 251 8.55 -5.55 59.33
CA GLN A 251 7.27 -5.53 58.63
C GLN A 251 6.55 -4.17 58.72
N LYS A 252 6.61 -3.49 59.87
CA LYS A 252 6.06 -2.13 60.04
C LYS A 252 6.80 -1.10 59.19
N THR A 253 8.13 -1.17 59.16
CA THR A 253 8.97 -0.30 58.32
C THR A 253 8.68 -0.56 56.84
N GLU A 254 8.70 -1.82 56.38
CA GLU A 254 8.33 -2.17 55.01
C GLU A 254 6.92 -1.69 54.65
N SER A 255 5.93 -1.88 55.53
CA SER A 255 4.55 -1.44 55.30
C SER A 255 4.43 0.08 55.23
N MET A 256 5.20 0.82 56.03
CA MET A 256 5.27 2.28 55.97
C MET A 256 5.93 2.75 54.68
N PHE A 257 7.02 2.12 54.27
CA PHE A 257 7.71 2.42 53.01
C PHE A 257 6.81 2.10 51.81
N LYS A 258 6.11 0.97 51.81
CA LYS A 258 5.07 0.66 50.82
C LYS A 258 4.02 1.78 50.83
N LYS A 259 3.38 2.07 51.97
CA LYS A 259 2.32 3.08 52.03
C LYS A 259 2.74 4.50 51.58
N LYS A 260 4.00 4.89 51.81
CA LYS A 260 4.50 6.24 51.47
C LYS A 260 5.10 6.36 50.08
N PHE A 261 5.73 5.29 49.57
CA PHE A 261 6.51 5.33 48.34
C PHE A 261 6.01 4.38 47.25
N SER A 262 5.17 3.39 47.59
CA SER A 262 4.51 2.55 46.59
C SER A 262 3.25 3.22 46.06
N GLY A 263 3.29 3.59 44.79
CA GLY A 263 2.10 3.90 44.01
C GLY A 263 1.22 2.65 43.76
N VAL A 264 0.32 2.77 42.79
CA VAL A 264 -0.81 1.85 42.59
C VAL A 264 -0.40 0.42 42.12
N THR A 265 0.84 0.21 41.68
CA THR A 265 1.28 -1.11 41.17
C THR A 265 2.74 -1.41 41.52
N GLY A 266 2.93 -2.51 42.26
CA GLY A 266 4.16 -3.32 42.45
C GLY A 266 5.51 -2.60 42.48
N GLN A 267 6.11 -2.46 43.67
CA GLN A 267 7.50 -1.97 43.80
C GLN A 267 8.45 -2.95 44.48
N ARG A 268 9.71 -2.90 44.02
CA ARG A 268 10.88 -3.63 44.53
C ARG A 268 11.93 -2.65 45.07
N PHE A 269 11.72 -2.08 46.25
CA PHE A 269 12.83 -1.45 46.99
C PHE A 269 13.47 -2.51 47.90
N VAL A 270 14.78 -2.46 48.06
CA VAL A 270 15.51 -3.35 48.98
C VAL A 270 15.88 -2.53 50.20
N ILE A 271 15.41 -2.96 51.38
CA ILE A 271 15.84 -2.41 52.66
C ILE A 271 16.90 -3.35 53.22
N CYS A 272 18.12 -2.85 53.38
CA CYS A 272 19.17 -3.55 54.10
C CYS A 272 19.29 -2.97 55.51
N TYR A 273 19.36 -3.86 56.50
CA TYR A 273 19.62 -3.51 57.88
C TYR A 273 21.04 -3.95 58.23
N ASN A 274 21.88 -3.02 58.67
CA ASN A 274 23.27 -3.29 59.05
C ASN A 274 23.48 -3.12 60.55
N ASP A 275 24.40 -3.92 61.11
CA ASP A 275 24.70 -3.99 62.54
C ASP A 275 25.69 -2.92 63.05
N THR A 276 26.25 -2.09 62.18
CA THR A 276 27.17 -1.03 62.60
C THR A 276 26.38 0.15 63.20
N PRO A 277 26.54 0.49 64.49
CA PRO A 277 25.72 1.50 65.18
C PRO A 277 25.98 2.95 64.76
N GLU A 278 27.01 3.18 63.94
CA GLU A 278 27.54 4.49 63.60
C GLU A 278 27.40 4.70 62.09
N GLY A 279 26.26 5.22 61.66
CA GLY A 279 26.06 5.62 60.28
C GLY A 279 24.69 6.21 60.01
N ALA A 280 24.63 7.34 59.30
CA ALA A 280 23.37 7.83 58.76
C ALA A 280 22.75 6.77 57.82
N ALA A 281 21.42 6.77 57.70
CA ALA A 281 20.76 5.98 56.67
C ALA A 281 21.29 6.42 55.29
N THR A 282 21.72 5.47 54.47
CA THR A 282 22.21 5.77 53.11
C THR A 282 21.20 5.27 52.10
N VAL A 283 20.97 6.07 51.07
CA VAL A 283 20.16 5.69 49.91
C VAL A 283 21.12 5.56 48.75
N GLN A 284 21.39 4.32 48.33
CA GLN A 284 22.21 4.04 47.16
C GLN A 284 21.31 3.85 45.96
N ASP A 285 21.69 4.43 44.83
CA ASP A 285 21.02 4.17 43.56
C ASP A 285 21.58 2.86 42.98
N LEU A 286 20.69 1.91 42.70
CA LEU A 286 20.97 0.64 42.02
C LEU A 286 20.77 0.75 40.51
N SER A 287 20.41 1.94 39.99
CA SER A 287 20.27 2.11 38.55
C SER A 287 21.58 1.78 37.82
N ILE A 288 21.42 1.13 36.67
CA ILE A 288 22.52 0.84 35.76
C ILE A 288 23.01 2.16 35.20
N SER A 289 24.30 2.47 35.37
CA SER A 289 24.92 3.61 34.70
C SER A 289 24.71 3.49 33.19
N GLU A 290 24.19 4.55 32.55
CA GLU A 290 23.79 4.59 31.12
C GLU A 290 22.52 3.82 30.73
N SER A 291 21.60 3.56 31.67
CA SER A 291 20.30 2.94 31.36
C SER A 291 19.58 3.57 30.17
N ASP A 292 19.61 4.89 30.05
CA ASP A 292 18.90 5.62 28.99
C ASP A 292 19.41 5.27 27.59
N LYS A 293 20.73 5.05 27.44
CA LYS A 293 21.34 4.64 26.16
C LYS A 293 20.97 3.21 25.78
N ILE A 294 20.92 2.33 26.77
CA ILE A 294 20.52 0.93 26.57
C ILE A 294 19.06 0.86 26.13
N PHE A 295 18.16 1.59 26.79
CA PHE A 295 16.74 1.62 26.43
C PHE A 295 16.49 2.30 25.08
N ASP A 296 17.21 3.37 24.76
CA ASP A 296 17.13 3.99 23.42
C ASP A 296 17.56 3.01 22.32
N LEU A 297 18.71 2.35 22.51
CA LEU A 297 19.20 1.34 21.57
C LEU A 297 18.23 0.16 21.45
N LEU A 298 17.69 -0.32 22.57
CA LEU A 298 16.75 -1.43 22.59
C LEU A 298 15.43 -1.06 21.89
N ASN A 299 14.91 0.14 22.12
CA ASN A 299 13.70 0.65 21.45
C ASN A 299 13.93 0.80 19.93
N LYS A 300 15.08 1.33 19.51
CA LYS A 300 15.46 1.43 18.08
C LYS A 300 15.60 0.05 17.43
N THR A 301 16.22 -0.91 18.14
CA THR A 301 16.36 -2.29 17.66
C THR A 301 15.01 -2.98 17.55
N ALA A 302 14.18 -2.90 18.59
CA ALA A 302 12.82 -3.46 18.58
C ALA A 302 12.00 -2.88 17.42
N GLN A 303 12.07 -1.56 17.20
CA GLN A 303 11.39 -0.92 16.08
C GLN A 303 11.86 -1.49 14.72
N GLN A 304 13.17 -1.61 14.51
CA GLN A 304 13.73 -2.16 13.27
C GLN A 304 13.28 -3.59 13.02
N GLU A 305 13.39 -4.45 14.04
CA GLU A 305 13.02 -5.87 13.95
C GLU A 305 11.52 -6.09 13.76
N ILE A 306 10.68 -5.24 14.37
CA ILE A 306 9.23 -5.23 14.13
C ILE A 306 8.94 -4.83 12.68
N LEU A 307 9.57 -3.77 12.16
CA LEU A 307 9.39 -3.34 10.77
C LEU A 307 9.82 -4.43 9.77
N THR A 308 10.96 -5.09 10.02
CA THR A 308 11.46 -6.20 9.22
C THR A 308 10.51 -7.40 9.25
N GLY A 309 10.02 -7.82 10.42
CA GLY A 309 9.04 -8.92 10.51
C GLY A 309 7.72 -8.61 9.82
N HIS A 310 7.34 -7.34 9.77
CA HIS A 310 6.19 -6.88 9.02
C HIS A 310 6.44 -6.72 7.51
N ASN A 311 7.65 -6.97 7.00
CA ASN A 311 8.02 -6.75 5.60
C ASN A 311 7.74 -5.30 5.13
N VAL A 312 7.96 -4.33 6.02
CA VAL A 312 7.79 -2.90 5.70
C VAL A 312 9.03 -2.41 4.95
N VAL A 313 8.83 -1.94 3.72
CA VAL A 313 9.92 -1.49 2.84
C VAL A 313 10.44 -0.09 3.20
N SER A 314 9.58 0.76 3.75
CA SER A 314 9.95 2.10 4.22
C SER A 314 9.12 2.48 5.45
N PRO A 315 9.77 2.85 6.58
CA PRO A 315 9.06 3.31 7.77
C PRO A 315 8.24 4.59 7.54
N MET A 316 8.64 5.42 6.57
CA MET A 316 7.97 6.68 6.27
C MET A 316 6.51 6.50 5.84
N LEU A 317 6.18 5.36 5.20
CA LEU A 317 4.81 5.01 4.80
C LEU A 317 3.85 4.85 5.98
N PHE A 318 4.42 4.63 7.16
CA PHE A 318 3.70 4.44 8.43
C PHE A 318 3.93 5.63 9.38
N GLY A 319 4.35 6.78 8.85
CA GLY A 319 4.54 8.02 9.62
C GLY A 319 5.79 8.04 10.51
N ILE A 320 6.67 7.05 10.36
CA ILE A 320 7.92 6.97 11.12
C ILE A 320 9.01 7.67 10.32
N LYS A 321 9.52 8.79 10.85
CA LYS A 321 10.66 9.51 10.27
C LYS A 321 11.97 8.93 10.78
N THR A 322 12.90 8.68 9.86
CA THR A 322 14.29 8.35 10.20
C THR A 322 15.08 9.64 10.42
N GLU A 323 15.90 9.69 11.48
CA GLU A 323 16.74 10.85 11.79
C GLU A 323 17.68 11.17 10.62
N GLY A 324 17.74 12.44 10.20
CA GLY A 324 18.61 12.92 9.11
C GLY A 324 17.98 12.93 7.71
N GLN A 325 16.74 12.46 7.54
CA GLN A 325 16.06 12.41 6.24
C GLN A 325 15.47 13.79 5.86
N LEU A 326 15.99 14.40 4.79
CA LEU A 326 15.52 15.69 4.24
C LEU A 326 14.39 15.44 3.22
N GLY A 327 13.18 15.93 3.50
CA GLY A 327 12.07 16.17 2.55
C GLY A 327 11.87 15.14 1.42
N GLY A 328 11.12 14.07 1.68
CA GLY A 328 11.05 12.87 0.82
C GLY A 328 9.75 12.68 0.03
N ASN A 329 9.23 13.66 -0.70
CA ASN A 329 8.01 13.44 -1.52
C ASN A 329 8.25 12.38 -2.63
N ASN A 330 9.40 12.44 -3.32
CA ASN A 330 9.76 11.43 -4.32
C ASN A 330 10.07 10.07 -3.67
N GLU A 331 10.75 10.07 -2.52
CA GLU A 331 11.08 8.85 -1.78
C GLU A 331 9.83 8.15 -1.24
N LEU A 332 8.87 8.91 -0.71
CA LEU A 332 7.56 8.42 -0.29
C LEU A 332 6.78 7.79 -1.45
N ARG A 333 6.84 8.40 -2.65
CA ARG A 333 6.18 7.86 -3.84
C ARG A 333 6.83 6.54 -4.27
N THR A 334 8.16 6.50 -4.39
CA THR A 334 8.88 5.27 -4.72
C THR A 334 8.62 4.18 -3.69
N ALA A 335 8.64 4.53 -2.40
CA ALA A 335 8.30 3.60 -1.32
C ALA A 335 6.86 3.09 -1.43
N TYR A 336 5.91 3.96 -1.75
CA TYR A 336 4.52 3.59 -1.96
C TYR A 336 4.37 2.61 -3.12
N GLU A 337 4.97 2.90 -4.28
CA GLU A 337 4.93 2.01 -5.45
C GLU A 337 5.55 0.64 -5.16
N ILE A 338 6.70 0.60 -4.48
CA ILE A 338 7.34 -0.66 -4.07
C ILE A 338 6.41 -1.42 -3.12
N PHE A 339 5.87 -0.75 -2.10
CA PHE A 339 5.01 -1.40 -1.11
C PHE A 339 3.71 -1.92 -1.74
N GLN A 340 3.09 -1.12 -2.61
CA GLN A 340 1.89 -1.47 -3.35
C GLN A 340 2.13 -2.75 -4.17
N ASN A 341 3.20 -2.79 -4.97
CA ASN A 341 3.49 -3.91 -5.86
C ASN A 341 4.00 -5.16 -5.13
N THR A 342 4.76 -5.01 -4.05
CA THR A 342 5.40 -6.16 -3.36
C THR A 342 4.51 -6.80 -2.30
N TYR A 343 3.67 -6.00 -1.63
CA TYR A 343 2.84 -6.43 -0.50
C TYR A 343 1.35 -6.30 -0.79
N VAL A 344 0.87 -5.08 -1.09
CA VAL A 344 -0.56 -4.72 -1.07
C VAL A 344 -1.34 -5.41 -2.18
N SER A 345 -0.91 -5.27 -3.44
CA SER A 345 -1.61 -5.80 -4.62
C SER A 345 -1.82 -7.31 -4.53
N LYS A 346 -0.87 -8.06 -3.95
CA LYS A 346 -1.01 -9.52 -3.76
C LYS A 346 -2.10 -9.87 -2.76
N LYS A 347 -2.25 -9.08 -1.70
CA LYS A 347 -3.29 -9.24 -0.69
C LYS A 347 -4.65 -8.82 -1.22
N GLN A 348 -4.72 -7.69 -1.94
CA GLN A 348 -5.91 -7.24 -2.66
C GLN A 348 -6.45 -8.31 -3.61
N GLN A 349 -5.60 -8.81 -4.52
CA GLN A 349 -5.99 -9.86 -5.46
C GLN A 349 -6.51 -11.13 -4.76
N TRP A 350 -5.98 -11.47 -3.59
CA TRP A 350 -6.46 -12.63 -2.84
C TRP A 350 -7.85 -12.40 -2.23
N ILE A 351 -8.09 -11.21 -1.66
CA ILE A 351 -9.41 -10.80 -1.15
C ILE A 351 -10.41 -10.71 -2.31
N GLU A 352 -10.05 -10.04 -3.40
CA GLU A 352 -10.85 -9.94 -4.64
C GLU A 352 -11.24 -11.31 -5.18
N ARG A 353 -10.31 -12.26 -5.29
CA ARG A 353 -10.64 -13.62 -5.75
C ARG A 353 -11.64 -14.31 -4.83
N THR A 354 -11.50 -14.13 -3.53
CA THR A 354 -12.38 -14.75 -2.53
C THR A 354 -13.78 -14.15 -2.59
N ILE A 355 -13.88 -12.83 -2.61
CA ILE A 355 -15.15 -12.11 -2.69
C ILE A 355 -15.84 -12.32 -4.05
N ASN A 356 -15.11 -12.31 -5.16
CA ASN A 356 -15.69 -12.62 -6.47
C ASN A 356 -16.20 -14.07 -6.57
N MET A 357 -15.56 -15.01 -5.90
CA MET A 357 -16.06 -16.40 -5.78
C MET A 357 -17.39 -16.46 -5.02
N ILE A 358 -17.51 -15.69 -3.94
CA ILE A 358 -18.78 -15.54 -3.18
C ILE A 358 -19.83 -14.85 -4.05
N ALA A 359 -19.49 -13.74 -4.72
CA ALA A 359 -20.37 -12.98 -5.60
C ALA A 359 -20.98 -13.86 -6.70
N ALA A 360 -20.15 -14.71 -7.33
CA ALA A 360 -20.63 -15.67 -8.32
C ALA A 360 -21.67 -16.66 -7.77
N LYS A 361 -21.57 -17.02 -6.48
CA LYS A 361 -22.55 -17.85 -5.76
C LYS A 361 -23.73 -17.06 -5.19
N ALA A 362 -23.65 -15.73 -5.14
CA ALA A 362 -24.75 -14.83 -4.85
C ALA A 362 -25.58 -14.46 -6.10
N GLY A 363 -25.36 -15.14 -7.24
CA GLY A 363 -26.14 -14.94 -8.47
C GLY A 363 -25.68 -13.77 -9.34
N ILE A 364 -24.45 -13.27 -9.13
CA ILE A 364 -23.77 -12.33 -10.03
C ILE A 364 -23.12 -13.13 -11.17
N THR A 365 -23.40 -12.73 -12.40
CA THR A 365 -23.05 -13.47 -13.62
C THR A 365 -21.82 -12.91 -14.33
N SER A 366 -21.54 -11.62 -14.14
CA SER A 366 -20.33 -10.98 -14.67
C SER A 366 -19.09 -11.63 -14.05
N PRO A 367 -18.04 -11.92 -14.84
CA PRO A 367 -16.82 -12.54 -14.33
C PRO A 367 -15.94 -11.51 -13.61
N ASN A 368 -15.58 -11.80 -12.35
CA ASN A 368 -14.73 -10.96 -11.49
C ASN A 368 -15.08 -9.46 -11.52
N PRO A 369 -16.34 -9.07 -11.24
CA PRO A 369 -16.79 -7.69 -11.42
C PRO A 369 -16.29 -6.73 -10.35
N LEU A 370 -15.83 -7.25 -9.20
CA LEU A 370 -15.42 -6.46 -8.05
C LEU A 370 -13.89 -6.36 -7.97
N GLN A 371 -13.41 -5.13 -7.82
CA GLN A 371 -11.99 -4.82 -7.59
C GLN A 371 -11.84 -3.77 -6.49
N ILE A 372 -10.77 -3.84 -5.71
CA ILE A 372 -10.45 -2.85 -4.69
C ILE A 372 -9.67 -1.72 -5.35
N LEU A 373 -10.11 -0.48 -5.16
CA LEU A 373 -9.38 0.69 -5.66
C LEU A 373 -8.19 0.99 -4.73
N PRO A 374 -6.94 1.00 -5.22
CA PRO A 374 -5.79 1.39 -4.42
C PRO A 374 -5.94 2.80 -3.86
N THR A 375 -5.22 3.10 -2.77
CA THR A 375 -5.06 4.48 -2.35
C THR A 375 -4.25 5.24 -3.42
N GLU A 376 -4.51 6.53 -3.58
CA GLU A 376 -3.65 7.35 -4.43
C GLU A 376 -2.44 7.81 -3.61
N PRO A 377 -1.22 7.76 -4.17
CA PRO A 377 -0.10 8.46 -3.55
C PRO A 377 -0.45 9.95 -3.49
N VAL A 378 0.16 10.70 -2.56
CA VAL A 378 0.07 12.17 -2.54
C VAL A 378 0.30 12.64 -3.97
N SER A 379 -0.78 13.16 -4.56
CA SER A 379 -0.86 13.42 -5.98
C SER A 379 0.26 14.38 -6.38
N TYR A 380 0.66 14.34 -7.64
CA TYR A 380 1.45 15.43 -8.20
C TYR A 380 0.72 16.74 -7.90
N GLN A 381 1.21 17.51 -6.92
CA GLN A 381 0.89 18.91 -6.84
C GLN A 381 1.61 19.57 -8.01
N PHE A 382 1.00 19.46 -9.18
CA PHE A 382 1.29 20.36 -10.28
C PHE A 382 1.00 21.77 -9.75
N THR A 383 1.90 22.72 -9.98
CA THR A 383 1.63 24.12 -9.65
C THR A 383 0.37 24.55 -10.40
N GLU A 384 -0.41 25.49 -9.86
CA GLU A 384 -1.57 26.05 -10.57
C GLU A 384 -1.19 26.54 -11.98
N ALA A 385 0.06 26.99 -12.15
CA ALA A 385 0.65 27.34 -13.43
C ALA A 385 0.83 26.15 -14.39
N THR A 386 1.24 24.97 -13.90
CA THR A 386 1.33 23.75 -14.72
C THR A 386 -0.06 23.20 -15.05
N LEU A 387 -1.01 23.26 -14.10
CA LEU A 387 -2.40 22.85 -14.34
C LEU A 387 -3.08 23.75 -15.37
N ALA A 388 -2.97 25.07 -15.24
CA ALA A 388 -3.54 26.02 -16.21
C ALA A 388 -2.91 25.96 -17.61
N ARG A 389 -1.71 25.39 -17.76
CA ARG A 389 -1.01 25.23 -19.05
C ARG A 389 -1.34 23.92 -19.78
N VAL A 390 -1.80 22.90 -19.03
CA VAL A 390 -2.05 21.55 -19.57
C VAL A 390 -3.55 21.23 -19.60
N MET A 391 -4.35 21.89 -18.76
CA MET A 391 -5.79 21.72 -18.69
C MET A 391 -6.52 22.56 -19.75
N THR A 392 -7.61 22.01 -20.30
CA THR A 392 -8.50 22.74 -21.20
C THR A 392 -9.32 23.78 -20.42
N ASP A 393 -9.85 24.79 -21.14
CA ASP A 393 -10.75 25.79 -20.56
C ASP A 393 -11.94 25.15 -19.81
N ASP A 394 -12.37 23.96 -20.22
CA ASP A 394 -13.50 23.23 -19.63
C ASP A 394 -13.08 22.37 -18.42
N GLU A 395 -11.89 21.78 -18.43
CA GLU A 395 -11.29 21.08 -17.28
C GLU A 395 -11.00 22.06 -16.11
N ILE A 396 -10.55 23.28 -16.44
CA ILE A 396 -10.36 24.36 -15.45
C ILE A 396 -11.71 24.79 -14.88
N ARG A 397 -12.76 24.83 -15.69
CA ARG A 397 -14.12 25.18 -15.25
C ARG A 397 -14.70 24.11 -14.33
N GLU A 398 -14.58 22.83 -14.66
CA GLU A 398 -15.05 21.75 -13.80
C GLU A 398 -14.37 21.77 -12.43
N ARG A 399 -13.04 21.95 -12.40
CA ARG A 399 -12.28 22.07 -11.15
C ARG A 399 -12.63 23.32 -10.35
N ALA A 400 -13.03 24.40 -11.02
CA ALA A 400 -13.55 25.62 -10.42
C ALA A 400 -15.06 25.55 -10.10
N GLY A 401 -15.73 24.43 -10.32
CA GLY A 401 -17.17 24.24 -10.09
C GLY A 401 -18.08 24.98 -11.09
N LEU A 402 -17.54 25.36 -12.26
CA LEU A 402 -18.24 26.05 -13.35
C LEU A 402 -18.65 25.05 -14.44
N PRO A 403 -19.82 25.23 -15.08
CA PRO A 403 -20.25 24.38 -16.17
C PRO A 403 -19.32 24.55 -17.39
N PRO A 404 -19.03 23.46 -18.14
CA PRO A 404 -18.23 23.52 -19.36
C PRO A 404 -18.87 24.45 -20.38
N ARG A 405 -18.05 25.10 -21.21
CA ARG A 405 -18.54 25.82 -22.38
C ARG A 405 -19.15 24.78 -23.32
N SER A 406 -20.33 25.09 -23.83
CA SER A 406 -21.17 24.14 -24.55
C SER A 406 -20.45 23.48 -25.73
N VAL A 407 -19.92 22.27 -25.53
CA VAL A 407 -19.79 21.26 -26.56
C VAL A 407 -20.93 20.28 -26.32
N ALA A 408 -21.80 20.11 -27.31
CA ALA A 408 -22.97 19.26 -27.15
C ALA A 408 -22.54 17.83 -26.75
N PRO A 409 -23.20 17.19 -25.76
CA PRO A 409 -22.98 15.78 -25.46
C PRO A 409 -23.22 14.96 -26.73
N GLY A 410 -22.26 14.09 -27.05
CA GLY A 410 -22.14 13.39 -28.32
C GLY A 410 -23.46 12.82 -28.86
N ALA A 411 -24.00 13.49 -29.88
CA ALA A 411 -24.96 12.88 -30.76
C ALA A 411 -24.24 11.77 -31.53
N THR A 412 -24.73 10.54 -31.38
CA THR A 412 -24.23 9.35 -32.08
C THR A 412 -24.58 9.46 -33.56
N GLN A 413 -23.81 10.25 -34.33
CA GLN A 413 -23.99 10.32 -35.79
C GLN A 413 -23.44 9.03 -36.42
N GLN A 414 -24.33 8.26 -37.05
CA GLN A 414 -23.95 7.18 -37.95
C GLN A 414 -23.24 7.76 -39.18
N PHE A 415 -22.23 7.06 -39.68
CA PHE A 415 -21.43 7.46 -40.84
C PHE A 415 -22.31 7.41 -42.11
N THR A 416 -22.44 8.54 -42.81
CA THR A 416 -23.02 8.59 -44.16
C THR A 416 -21.88 8.88 -45.15
N GLY A 417 -21.76 8.07 -46.21
CA GLY A 417 -20.53 8.02 -47.03
C GLY A 417 -20.08 9.34 -47.67
N SER A 418 -20.95 10.35 -47.80
CA SER A 418 -20.60 11.68 -48.33
C SER A 418 -20.09 12.68 -47.27
N GLU A 419 -20.38 12.44 -45.99
CA GLU A 419 -19.90 13.27 -44.87
C GLU A 419 -18.48 12.83 -44.47
N ASP A 420 -18.18 11.53 -44.58
CA ASP A 420 -16.92 10.90 -44.24
C ASP A 420 -15.68 11.43 -44.98
N GLU A 421 -15.81 11.75 -46.27
CA GLU A 421 -14.70 12.32 -47.06
C GLU A 421 -14.43 13.78 -46.68
N LYS A 422 -15.49 14.55 -46.39
CA LYS A 422 -15.39 15.94 -45.95
C LYS A 422 -14.76 16.06 -44.57
N ASP A 423 -15.13 15.17 -43.64
CA ASP A 423 -14.54 15.10 -42.31
C ASP A 423 -13.05 14.76 -42.38
N ALA A 424 -12.66 13.81 -43.23
CA ALA A 424 -11.27 13.43 -43.42
C ALA A 424 -10.41 14.54 -44.05
N ASP A 425 -10.99 15.39 -44.92
CA ASP A 425 -10.27 16.53 -45.51
C ASP A 425 -9.99 17.65 -44.49
N VAL A 426 -10.75 17.76 -43.40
CA VAL A 426 -10.39 18.66 -42.29
C VAL A 426 -9.01 18.30 -41.73
N PHE A 427 -8.69 17.01 -41.60
CA PHE A 427 -7.38 16.54 -41.12
C PHE A 427 -6.23 16.86 -42.07
N ALA A 428 -6.49 17.11 -43.36
CA ALA A 428 -5.44 17.49 -44.31
C ALA A 428 -4.93 18.93 -44.08
N GLY A 429 -5.75 19.78 -43.44
CA GLY A 429 -5.40 21.16 -43.10
C GLY A 429 -4.51 21.33 -41.86
N PHE A 430 -4.31 20.26 -41.07
CA PHE A 430 -3.62 20.31 -39.78
C PHE A 430 -2.46 19.30 -39.69
N GLY A 431 -1.65 19.41 -38.65
CA GLY A 431 -0.52 18.51 -38.39
C GLY A 431 0.65 18.72 -39.35
N TYR A 432 1.63 17.85 -39.23
CA TYR A 432 2.92 17.93 -39.89
C TYR A 432 3.18 16.70 -40.77
N ASP A 433 4.00 16.87 -41.80
CA ASP A 433 4.46 15.75 -42.64
C ASP A 433 5.33 14.80 -41.81
N ARG A 434 4.89 13.53 -41.68
CA ARG A 434 5.59 12.51 -40.87
C ARG A 434 7.03 12.28 -41.33
N THR A 435 7.35 12.51 -42.61
CA THR A 435 8.69 12.28 -43.16
C THR A 435 9.74 13.27 -42.64
N LYS A 436 9.31 14.42 -42.13
CA LYS A 436 10.16 15.44 -41.51
C LYS A 436 10.52 15.13 -40.06
N TYR A 437 10.04 14.02 -39.52
CA TYR A 437 10.24 13.63 -38.14
C TYR A 437 10.78 12.20 -38.05
N GLU A 438 11.60 11.96 -37.05
CA GLU A 438 12.05 10.65 -36.64
C GLU A 438 11.29 10.23 -35.38
N VAL A 439 10.66 9.06 -35.40
CA VAL A 439 9.91 8.53 -34.26
C VAL A 439 10.88 7.74 -33.39
N ILE A 440 11.15 8.26 -32.19
CA ILE A 440 12.05 7.63 -31.21
C ILE A 440 11.31 6.54 -30.42
N LYS A 441 10.08 6.85 -29.99
CA LYS A 441 9.24 5.93 -29.23
C LYS A 441 7.80 6.08 -29.66
N SER A 442 7.09 4.98 -29.82
CA SER A 442 5.68 4.96 -30.18
C SER A 442 4.90 4.10 -29.21
N SER A 443 3.82 4.65 -28.66
CA SER A 443 2.91 3.96 -27.75
C SER A 443 1.50 4.05 -28.31
N GLN A 444 0.78 2.93 -28.30
CA GLN A 444 -0.64 2.96 -28.63
C GLN A 444 -1.39 3.68 -27.51
N VAL A 445 -2.23 4.63 -27.88
CA VAL A 445 -3.09 5.35 -26.93
C VAL A 445 -4.54 4.96 -27.12
N THR A 446 -5.21 4.69 -26.00
CA THR A 446 -6.62 4.39 -25.96
C THR A 446 -7.27 5.36 -24.98
N PHE A 447 -7.76 6.47 -25.50
CA PHE A 447 -8.56 7.41 -24.75
C PHE A 447 -10.01 6.91 -24.79
N MET A 448 -10.51 6.38 -23.68
CA MET A 448 -11.91 5.94 -23.55
C MET A 448 -12.79 7.08 -23.04
N ASN A 449 -12.18 8.05 -22.34
CA ASN A 449 -12.79 9.25 -21.79
C ASN A 449 -11.74 10.39 -21.74
N ASP A 450 -12.16 11.56 -21.27
CA ASP A 450 -11.31 12.76 -21.18
C ASP A 450 -10.27 12.65 -20.05
N ASP A 451 -10.51 11.81 -19.03
CA ASP A 451 -9.56 11.54 -17.93
C ASP A 451 -8.33 10.74 -18.39
N ASP A 452 -8.54 9.69 -19.20
CA ASP A 452 -7.48 8.87 -19.81
C ASP A 452 -6.59 9.74 -20.71
N GLU A 453 -7.21 10.72 -21.38
CA GLU A 453 -6.53 11.70 -22.20
C GLU A 453 -5.61 12.57 -21.32
N MET A 454 -6.14 13.12 -20.23
CA MET A 454 -5.41 13.96 -19.28
C MET A 454 -4.20 13.23 -18.65
N GLU A 455 -4.37 11.97 -18.22
CA GLU A 455 -3.30 11.17 -17.61
C GLU A 455 -2.14 10.90 -18.59
N HIS A 456 -2.46 10.58 -19.84
CA HIS A 456 -1.45 10.31 -20.89
C HIS A 456 -0.64 11.56 -21.24
N PHE A 457 -1.28 12.71 -21.33
CA PHE A 457 -0.60 13.98 -21.64
C PHE A 457 0.31 14.44 -20.48
N ALA A 458 -0.16 14.33 -19.25
CA ALA A 458 0.61 14.68 -18.06
C ALA A 458 1.85 13.79 -17.89
N SER A 459 1.71 12.47 -18.10
CA SER A 459 2.82 11.52 -17.98
C SER A 459 3.87 11.70 -19.08
N THR A 460 3.47 11.97 -20.32
CA THR A 460 4.40 12.06 -21.46
C THR A 460 5.23 13.35 -21.45
N MET A 461 4.63 14.50 -21.10
CA MET A 461 5.39 15.76 -20.95
C MET A 461 6.24 15.79 -19.68
N GLY A 462 5.77 15.12 -18.62
CA GLY A 462 6.55 14.91 -17.39
C GLY A 462 7.82 14.10 -17.64
N ALA A 463 7.75 13.06 -18.49
CA ALA A 463 8.91 12.23 -18.82
C ALA A 463 10.02 13.00 -19.54
N ILE A 464 9.69 13.84 -20.54
CA ILE A 464 10.69 14.65 -21.27
C ILE A 464 11.36 15.66 -20.34
N THR A 465 10.57 16.35 -19.52
CA THR A 465 11.06 17.34 -18.57
C THR A 465 11.94 16.68 -17.49
N SER A 466 11.57 15.46 -17.06
CA SER A 466 12.36 14.67 -16.10
C SER A 466 13.74 14.28 -16.64
N ILE A 467 13.85 13.87 -17.91
CA ILE A 467 15.15 13.55 -18.51
C ILE A 467 16.06 14.78 -18.50
N GLN A 468 15.54 15.94 -18.87
CA GLN A 468 16.34 17.17 -18.88
C GLN A 468 16.73 17.62 -17.47
N GLU A 469 15.85 17.49 -16.47
CA GLU A 469 16.19 17.72 -15.05
C GLU A 469 17.30 16.79 -14.56
N GLN A 470 17.26 15.51 -14.95
CA GLN A 470 18.30 14.53 -14.60
C GLN A 470 19.64 14.86 -15.28
N ILE A 471 19.62 15.27 -16.55
CA ILE A 471 20.82 15.75 -17.26
C ILE A 471 21.42 16.98 -16.56
N LEU A 472 20.61 17.97 -16.21
CA LEU A 472 21.06 19.15 -15.47
C LEU A 472 21.66 18.76 -14.10
N ALA A 473 21.03 17.84 -13.37
CA ALA A 473 21.54 17.38 -12.07
C ALA A 473 22.89 16.66 -12.17
N ILE A 474 23.10 15.83 -13.21
CA ILE A 474 24.38 15.18 -13.46
C ILE A 474 25.45 16.22 -13.86
N LEU A 475 25.12 17.11 -14.79
CA LEU A 475 26.06 18.13 -15.28
C LEU A 475 26.40 19.20 -14.23
N LYS A 476 25.54 19.43 -13.22
CA LYS A 476 25.89 20.25 -12.04
C LYS A 476 26.97 19.62 -11.19
N LYS A 477 26.96 18.30 -11.05
CA LYS A 477 27.95 17.55 -10.25
C LYS A 477 29.25 17.36 -11.03
N ASP A 478 29.14 17.01 -12.31
CA ASP A 478 30.27 16.84 -13.22
C ASP A 478 29.98 17.45 -14.60
N PRO A 479 30.41 18.71 -14.83
CA PRO A 479 30.24 19.42 -16.10
C PRO A 479 30.94 18.80 -17.32
N LEU A 480 31.82 17.80 -17.12
CA LEU A 480 32.57 17.14 -18.19
C LEU A 480 31.96 15.81 -18.62
N THR A 481 30.86 15.39 -17.98
CA THR A 481 30.14 14.16 -18.35
C THR A 481 29.81 14.14 -19.84
N THR A 482 30.18 13.06 -20.53
CA THR A 482 29.93 12.89 -21.96
C THR A 482 28.48 12.49 -22.24
N GLN A 483 27.97 12.76 -23.45
CA GLN A 483 26.62 12.34 -23.82
C GLN A 483 26.45 10.82 -23.78
N GLN A 484 27.52 10.05 -24.05
CA GLN A 484 27.50 8.60 -23.91
C GLN A 484 27.34 8.18 -22.45
N ALA A 485 28.08 8.78 -21.53
CA ALA A 485 27.95 8.49 -20.10
C ALA A 485 26.58 8.89 -19.54
N LEU A 486 25.99 9.99 -20.05
CA LEU A 486 24.61 10.38 -19.73
C LEU A 486 23.59 9.36 -20.25
N SER A 487 23.74 8.87 -21.48
CA SER A 487 22.90 7.83 -22.07
C SER A 487 22.95 6.54 -21.24
N ASP A 488 24.15 6.07 -20.91
CA ASP A 488 24.36 4.86 -20.12
C ASP A 488 23.81 5.00 -18.68
N SER A 489 24.00 6.17 -18.05
CA SER A 489 23.55 6.42 -16.68
C SER A 489 22.03 6.59 -16.56
N LEU A 490 21.37 7.13 -17.57
CA LEU A 490 19.94 7.41 -17.57
C LEU A 490 19.12 6.29 -18.22
N GLY A 491 19.78 5.36 -18.93
CA GLY A 491 19.11 4.28 -19.66
C GLY A 491 18.32 4.76 -20.88
N GLU A 492 18.66 5.95 -21.39
CA GLU A 492 17.99 6.61 -22.51
C GLU A 492 18.84 6.55 -23.79
N SER A 493 18.22 6.61 -24.96
CA SER A 493 18.95 6.61 -26.25
C SER A 493 19.87 7.82 -26.40
N LEU A 494 21.01 7.63 -27.08
CA LEU A 494 22.00 8.69 -27.30
C LEU A 494 21.39 9.89 -28.07
N GLU A 495 20.50 9.61 -29.01
CA GLU A 495 19.73 10.61 -29.76
C GLU A 495 18.85 11.45 -28.82
N MET A 496 18.15 10.81 -27.88
CA MET A 496 17.30 11.51 -26.90
C MET A 496 18.10 12.39 -25.95
N ILE A 497 19.28 11.92 -25.52
CA ILE A 497 20.21 12.72 -24.72
C ILE A 497 20.74 13.93 -25.50
N ASN A 498 21.14 13.73 -26.76
CA ASN A 498 21.66 14.82 -27.60
C ASN A 498 20.62 15.90 -27.85
N GLU A 499 19.37 15.51 -28.08
CA GLU A 499 18.27 16.46 -28.30
C GLU A 499 17.85 17.15 -27.00
N ALA A 500 17.79 16.43 -25.87
CA ALA A 500 17.55 17.05 -24.57
C ALA A 500 18.63 18.09 -24.22
N ILE A 501 19.90 17.80 -24.52
CA ILE A 501 21.01 18.77 -24.37
C ILE A 501 20.85 19.94 -25.33
N TYR A 502 20.46 19.69 -26.59
CA TYR A 502 20.21 20.75 -27.56
C TYR A 502 19.13 21.71 -27.07
N ASP A 503 18.02 21.21 -26.56
CA ASP A 503 16.94 22.02 -26.00
C ASP A 503 17.42 22.88 -24.82
N LEU A 504 18.22 22.29 -23.93
CA LEU A 504 18.80 23.02 -22.81
C LEU A 504 19.74 24.14 -23.27
N VAL A 505 20.52 23.91 -24.34
CA VAL A 505 21.40 24.94 -24.91
C VAL A 505 20.61 26.01 -25.66
N TYR A 506 19.63 25.61 -26.47
CA TYR A 506 18.80 26.53 -27.27
C TYR A 506 17.96 27.45 -26.40
N ASN A 507 17.45 26.94 -25.28
CA ASN A 507 16.70 27.72 -24.29
C ASN A 507 17.63 28.42 -23.26
N GLU A 508 18.94 28.51 -23.54
CA GLU A 508 19.94 29.20 -22.71
C GLU A 508 20.06 28.66 -21.28
N LEU A 509 19.62 27.43 -21.02
CA LEU A 509 19.69 26.78 -19.70
C LEU A 509 21.01 26.05 -19.45
N LEU A 510 21.80 25.82 -20.50
CA LEU A 510 23.07 25.09 -20.46
C LEU A 510 24.14 25.81 -21.30
N GLU A 511 25.20 26.29 -20.65
CA GLU A 511 26.35 26.88 -21.33
C GLU A 511 27.33 25.80 -21.79
N VAL A 512 27.80 25.87 -23.04
CA VAL A 512 28.80 24.93 -23.58
C VAL A 512 30.11 25.67 -23.86
N LYS A 513 31.20 25.25 -23.22
CA LYS A 513 32.56 25.79 -23.41
C LYS A 513 33.51 24.68 -23.86
N LYS A 514 34.38 24.98 -24.82
CA LYS A 514 35.44 24.07 -25.28
C LYS A 514 36.74 24.49 -24.61
N GLU A 515 37.39 23.57 -23.89
CA GLU A 515 38.67 23.77 -23.22
C GLU A 515 39.68 22.77 -23.80
N VAL A 516 40.90 23.22 -24.11
CA VAL A 516 41.98 22.30 -24.51
C VAL A 516 42.86 22.05 -23.29
N LYS A 517 42.96 20.79 -22.89
CA LYS A 517 43.82 20.37 -21.77
C LYS A 517 44.63 19.15 -22.22
N ASP A 518 45.95 19.21 -22.05
CA ASP A 518 46.90 18.15 -22.43
C ASP A 518 46.76 17.64 -23.88
N GLY A 519 46.41 18.53 -24.82
CA GLY A 519 46.26 18.20 -26.25
C GLY A 519 44.89 17.63 -26.64
N GLU A 520 44.00 17.37 -25.67
CA GLU A 520 42.63 16.91 -25.92
C GLU A 520 41.61 18.07 -25.79
N THR A 521 40.62 18.08 -26.68
CA THR A 521 39.51 19.05 -26.60
C THR A 521 38.42 18.51 -25.69
N LEU A 522 38.27 19.13 -24.52
CA LEU A 522 37.21 18.83 -23.56
C LEU A 522 36.01 19.75 -23.78
N VAL A 523 34.80 19.19 -23.70
CA VAL A 523 33.54 19.94 -23.81
C VAL A 523 32.93 20.04 -22.42
N ARG A 524 32.98 21.23 -21.82
CA ARG A 524 32.35 21.56 -20.54
C ARG A 524 30.94 22.05 -20.77
N ARG A 525 29.96 21.45 -20.11
CA ARG A 525 28.54 21.84 -20.14
C ARG A 525 28.10 22.26 -18.73
N GLN A 526 27.86 23.55 -18.55
CA GLN A 526 27.56 24.12 -17.24
C GLN A 526 26.13 24.67 -17.21
N PRO A 527 25.25 24.10 -16.38
CA PRO A 527 23.91 24.65 -16.14
C PRO A 527 23.98 26.07 -15.58
N ILE A 528 23.07 26.94 -16.02
CA ILE A 528 22.94 28.29 -15.43
C ILE A 528 22.33 28.24 -14.02
N ASN A 529 22.47 29.33 -13.28
CA ASN A 529 21.78 29.48 -12.00
C ASN A 529 20.25 29.42 -12.23
N ASN A 530 19.55 28.61 -11.43
CA ASN A 530 18.11 28.36 -11.52
C ASN A 530 17.62 27.63 -12.78
N ALA A 531 18.50 26.93 -13.52
CA ALA A 531 18.10 26.12 -14.68
C ALA A 531 16.97 25.13 -14.36
N ASP A 532 16.95 24.54 -13.16
CA ASP A 532 15.92 23.57 -12.72
C ASP A 532 14.53 24.21 -12.51
N GLU A 533 14.47 25.53 -12.31
CA GLU A 533 13.21 26.27 -12.19
C GLU A 533 12.75 26.77 -13.57
N LEU A 534 13.69 27.26 -14.37
CA LEU A 534 13.43 27.82 -15.69
C LEU A 534 13.01 26.74 -16.71
N ILE A 535 13.53 25.52 -16.58
CA ILE A 535 13.18 24.42 -17.47
C ILE A 535 11.68 24.08 -17.45
N LYS A 536 11.01 24.34 -16.32
CA LYS A 536 9.56 24.14 -16.14
C LYS A 536 8.72 25.18 -16.91
N ASN A 537 9.36 26.21 -17.47
CA ASN A 537 8.74 27.29 -18.23
C ASN A 537 9.11 27.27 -19.72
N ILE A 538 9.80 26.24 -20.23
CA ILE A 538 10.07 26.11 -21.67
C ILE A 538 8.76 25.86 -22.43
N GLU A 539 8.43 26.76 -23.35
CA GLU A 539 7.29 26.65 -24.26
C GLU A 539 7.39 25.39 -25.15
N PRO A 540 6.28 24.65 -25.39
CA PRO A 540 6.30 23.40 -26.17
C PRO A 540 6.87 23.54 -27.59
N GLU A 541 6.63 24.67 -28.26
CA GLU A 541 7.18 24.97 -29.59
C GLU A 541 8.70 25.13 -29.63
N ASN A 542 9.34 25.38 -28.49
CA ASN A 542 10.79 25.55 -28.34
C ASN A 542 11.51 24.26 -27.91
N ARG A 543 10.80 23.11 -27.98
CA ARG A 543 11.36 21.77 -27.74
C ARG A 543 11.61 21.05 -29.06
N SER A 544 12.82 20.52 -29.24
CA SER A 544 13.21 19.69 -30.38
C SER A 544 12.61 18.28 -30.28
N ILE A 545 12.35 17.83 -29.04
CA ILE A 545 11.60 16.62 -28.73
C ILE A 545 10.12 16.97 -28.55
N GLN A 546 9.26 16.40 -29.38
CA GLN A 546 7.81 16.66 -29.37
C GLN A 546 7.02 15.37 -29.22
N VAL A 547 5.81 15.48 -28.65
CA VAL A 547 4.84 14.38 -28.64
C VAL A 547 3.80 14.67 -29.70
N LEU A 548 3.83 13.90 -30.79
CA LEU A 548 2.88 14.01 -31.88
C LEU A 548 2.10 12.71 -32.10
N TYR A 549 0.90 12.83 -32.62
CA TYR A 549 -0.06 11.75 -32.73
C TYR A 549 -0.21 11.30 -34.18
N SER A 550 -0.24 10.00 -34.39
CA SER A 550 -0.51 9.41 -35.70
C SER A 550 -1.73 8.50 -35.64
N TYR A 551 -2.53 8.53 -36.70
CA TYR A 551 -3.60 7.57 -36.90
C TYR A 551 -3.04 6.31 -37.57
N GLU A 552 -3.17 5.15 -36.93
CA GLU A 552 -2.58 3.89 -37.42
C GLU A 552 -3.59 2.73 -37.40
N GLY A 553 -3.36 1.73 -38.26
CA GLY A 553 -4.17 0.52 -38.33
C GLY A 553 -4.00 -0.23 -39.65
N PRO A 554 -4.81 -1.26 -39.92
CA PRO A 554 -4.69 -2.07 -41.13
C PRO A 554 -4.94 -1.22 -42.39
N LYS A 555 -4.18 -1.48 -43.46
CA LYS A 555 -4.32 -0.88 -44.79
C LYS A 555 -4.90 -1.92 -45.76
N ASP A 556 -6.22 -2.14 -45.69
CA ASP A 556 -6.92 -3.12 -46.53
C ASP A 556 -8.19 -2.53 -47.15
N ASP A 557 -8.77 -3.23 -48.11
CA ASP A 557 -9.97 -2.80 -48.83
C ASP A 557 -11.25 -2.79 -47.97
N LYS A 558 -11.16 -3.27 -46.71
CA LYS A 558 -12.27 -3.24 -45.74
C LYS A 558 -12.27 -1.94 -44.93
N ASN A 559 -11.35 -1.02 -45.21
CA ASN A 559 -11.34 0.31 -44.63
C ASN A 559 -12.40 1.19 -45.30
N ARG A 560 -13.22 1.85 -44.49
CA ARG A 560 -14.13 2.90 -44.97
C ARG A 560 -13.35 4.12 -45.51
N PRO A 561 -13.98 4.96 -46.34
CA PRO A 561 -13.34 6.12 -46.97
C PRO A 561 -12.58 7.02 -45.98
N PHE A 562 -13.20 7.37 -44.84
CA PHE A 562 -12.56 8.18 -43.80
C PHE A 562 -11.23 7.60 -43.30
N CYS A 563 -11.21 6.31 -42.90
CA CYS A 563 -9.99 5.67 -42.37
C CYS A 563 -8.91 5.52 -43.43
N LYS A 564 -9.32 5.17 -44.65
CA LYS A 564 -8.40 5.04 -45.79
C LYS A 564 -7.73 6.38 -46.06
N ARG A 565 -8.50 7.47 -46.10
CA ARG A 565 -8.02 8.82 -46.31
C ARG A 565 -7.06 9.29 -45.22
N LEU A 566 -7.39 9.09 -43.94
CA LEU A 566 -6.50 9.46 -42.82
C LEU A 566 -5.16 8.71 -42.86
N LEU A 567 -5.17 7.43 -43.25
CA LEU A 567 -3.94 6.64 -43.41
C LEU A 567 -3.09 7.09 -44.60
N GLU A 568 -3.71 7.60 -45.67
CA GLU A 568 -3.03 8.15 -46.84
C GLU A 568 -2.37 9.50 -46.57
N LEU A 569 -2.95 10.32 -45.68
CA LEU A 569 -2.37 11.63 -45.32
C LEU A 569 -0.97 11.51 -44.70
N ASN A 570 -0.68 10.42 -43.98
CA ASN A 570 0.62 10.14 -43.36
C ASN A 570 1.19 11.34 -42.56
N ARG A 571 0.37 11.91 -41.67
CA ARG A 571 0.72 13.09 -40.86
C ARG A 571 0.90 12.75 -39.39
N LEU A 572 1.59 13.65 -38.70
CA LEU A 572 1.74 13.71 -37.26
C LEU A 572 1.00 14.95 -36.74
N TYR A 573 0.13 14.80 -35.76
CA TYR A 573 -0.70 15.90 -35.25
C TYR A 573 -0.28 16.29 -33.83
N SER A 574 -0.20 17.57 -33.53
CA SER A 574 -0.11 18.01 -32.13
C SER A 574 -1.45 17.83 -31.41
N ARG A 575 -1.47 17.88 -30.07
CA ARG A 575 -2.73 17.92 -29.31
C ARG A 575 -3.60 19.10 -29.77
N ALA A 576 -3.00 20.28 -29.90
CA ALA A 576 -3.68 21.49 -30.34
C ALA A 576 -4.28 21.37 -31.75
N ASP A 577 -3.64 20.60 -32.65
CA ASP A 577 -4.23 20.28 -33.95
C ASP A 577 -5.50 19.45 -33.79
N ILE A 578 -5.44 18.39 -32.99
CA ILE A 578 -6.57 17.48 -32.79
C ILE A 578 -7.74 18.18 -32.10
N GLU A 579 -7.49 19.09 -31.16
CA GLU A 579 -8.54 19.91 -30.53
C GLU A 579 -9.24 20.86 -31.51
N LYS A 580 -8.46 21.51 -32.39
CA LYS A 580 -9.03 22.36 -33.44
C LYS A 580 -9.88 21.54 -34.42
N ILE A 581 -9.45 20.32 -34.72
CA ILE A 581 -10.21 19.39 -35.56
C ILE A 581 -11.49 18.94 -34.85
N SER A 582 -11.42 18.50 -33.59
CA SER A 582 -12.57 18.10 -32.76
C SER A 582 -13.61 19.22 -32.65
N THR A 583 -13.16 20.45 -32.42
CA THR A 583 -14.01 21.64 -32.37
C THR A 583 -14.73 21.89 -33.70
N ARG A 584 -14.00 21.78 -34.82
CA ARG A 584 -14.54 22.01 -36.16
C ARG A 584 -15.53 20.93 -36.59
N LEU A 585 -15.29 19.70 -36.14
CA LEU A 585 -16.14 18.55 -36.43
C LEU A 585 -17.28 18.37 -35.42
N GLN A 586 -17.26 19.11 -34.31
CA GLN A 586 -18.25 19.06 -33.22
C GLN A 586 -18.37 17.68 -32.53
N TYR A 587 -17.26 16.94 -32.46
CA TYR A 587 -17.15 15.69 -31.71
C TYR A 587 -15.69 15.42 -31.31
N SER A 588 -15.46 14.59 -30.28
CA SER A 588 -14.12 14.15 -29.90
C SER A 588 -13.54 13.18 -30.94
N VAL A 589 -12.47 13.61 -31.61
CA VAL A 589 -11.71 12.81 -32.59
C VAL A 589 -10.99 11.63 -31.94
N TRP A 590 -10.61 11.78 -30.68
CA TRP A 590 -9.90 10.75 -29.90
C TRP A 590 -10.76 9.51 -29.68
N THR A 591 -11.98 9.72 -29.18
CA THR A 591 -12.93 8.65 -28.85
C THR A 591 -13.66 8.14 -30.09
N ARG A 592 -14.06 9.03 -31.02
CA ARG A 592 -14.74 8.62 -32.26
C ARG A 592 -13.80 7.84 -33.17
N ARG A 593 -12.51 8.18 -33.30
CA ARG A 593 -11.57 7.61 -34.28
C ARG A 593 -12.12 7.71 -35.70
N GLY A 594 -12.74 6.65 -36.21
CA GLY A 594 -13.70 6.82 -37.32
C GLY A 594 -15.03 6.09 -37.10
N GLY A 595 -15.33 5.65 -35.88
CA GLY A 595 -16.65 5.16 -35.50
C GLY A 595 -16.84 3.66 -35.62
N TRP A 596 -18.11 3.27 -35.40
CA TRP A 596 -18.55 1.91 -35.10
C TRP A 596 -17.99 0.83 -36.01
N TYR A 597 -17.66 -0.31 -35.40
CA TYR A 597 -17.19 -1.50 -36.10
C TYR A 597 -17.83 -2.75 -35.50
N THR A 598 -18.44 -3.55 -36.37
CA THR A 598 -18.96 -4.88 -36.03
C THR A 598 -17.85 -5.90 -36.22
N ILE A 599 -17.60 -6.73 -35.20
CA ILE A 599 -16.57 -7.75 -35.28
C ILE A 599 -17.03 -8.87 -36.25
N PRO A 600 -16.26 -9.23 -37.28
CA PRO A 600 -16.64 -10.25 -38.24
C PRO A 600 -16.90 -11.58 -37.56
N GLY A 601 -18.06 -12.18 -37.85
CA GLY A 601 -18.47 -13.46 -37.24
C GLY A 601 -19.13 -13.33 -35.86
N THR A 602 -19.37 -12.11 -35.35
CA THR A 602 -20.13 -11.88 -34.12
C THR A 602 -21.18 -10.76 -34.29
N ASN A 603 -22.14 -10.68 -33.36
CA ASN A 603 -23.06 -9.54 -33.24
C ASN A 603 -22.52 -8.47 -32.28
N THR A 604 -21.21 -8.46 -32.04
CA THR A 604 -20.57 -7.52 -31.11
C THR A 604 -20.16 -6.27 -31.87
N HIS A 605 -20.69 -5.13 -31.44
CA HIS A 605 -20.35 -3.81 -31.96
C HIS A 605 -19.43 -3.10 -30.96
N ARG A 606 -18.39 -2.43 -31.47
CA ARG A 606 -17.59 -1.49 -30.68
C ARG A 606 -17.71 -0.09 -31.26
N PRO A 607 -17.69 0.97 -30.43
CA PRO A 607 -17.95 2.35 -30.85
C PRO A 607 -16.82 2.97 -31.70
N TYR A 608 -15.74 2.23 -31.97
CA TYR A 608 -14.59 2.68 -32.73
C TYR A 608 -14.07 1.58 -33.68
N CYS A 609 -13.29 1.98 -34.68
CA CYS A 609 -12.79 1.11 -35.73
C CYS A 609 -11.61 0.22 -35.35
N ARG A 610 -11.08 -0.50 -36.35
CA ARG A 610 -9.81 -1.25 -36.27
C ARG A 610 -8.56 -0.38 -36.18
N HIS A 611 -8.70 0.94 -36.29
CA HIS A 611 -7.62 1.91 -36.20
C HIS A 611 -7.54 2.52 -34.81
N SER A 612 -6.35 2.97 -34.44
CA SER A 612 -6.03 3.59 -33.16
C SER A 612 -5.13 4.80 -33.35
N TRP A 613 -5.19 5.71 -32.38
CA TRP A 613 -4.20 6.75 -32.25
C TRP A 613 -2.94 6.17 -31.61
N LYS A 614 -1.77 6.58 -32.10
CA LYS A 614 -0.49 6.36 -31.45
C LYS A 614 0.11 7.68 -31.03
N SER A 615 0.62 7.72 -29.81
CA SER A 615 1.46 8.80 -29.32
C SER A 615 2.90 8.49 -29.71
N ASN A 616 3.55 9.45 -30.36
CA ASN A 616 4.92 9.30 -30.83
C ASN A 616 5.77 10.39 -30.18
N VAL A 617 6.82 9.97 -29.47
CA VAL A 617 7.93 10.86 -29.14
C VAL A 617 8.75 11.00 -30.40
N VAL A 618 8.81 12.21 -30.92
CA VAL A 618 9.46 12.51 -32.20
C VAL A 618 10.51 13.57 -32.05
N VAL A 619 11.53 13.45 -32.90
CA VAL A 619 12.55 14.47 -33.11
C VAL A 619 12.40 14.97 -34.54
N LYS A 620 12.48 16.29 -34.74
CA LYS A 620 12.43 16.86 -36.09
C LYS A 620 13.72 16.50 -36.83
N ARG A 621 13.61 15.83 -37.98
CA ARG A 621 14.77 15.54 -38.83
C ARG A 621 15.39 16.85 -39.28
N ARG A 622 16.69 16.97 -39.08
CA ARG A 622 17.47 18.12 -39.58
C ARG A 622 17.63 17.93 -41.08
N SER A 623 17.22 18.94 -41.85
CA SER A 623 17.52 19.07 -43.28
C SER A 623 18.99 19.41 -43.49
#